data_AF-J9GS32-F1
#
_entry.id   AF-J9GS32-F1
#
_cell.length_a   1.000
_cell.length_b   1.000
_cell.length_c   1.000
_cell.angle_alpha   90.00
_cell.angle_beta   90.00
_cell.angle_gamma   90.00
#
_symmetry.space_group_name_H-M   'P 1'
#
loop_
_entity.id
_entity.type
_entity.pdbx_description
1 polymer ?
#
loop_
_entity_poly.entity_id
_entity_poly.type
_entity_poly.pdbx_seq_one_letter_code
_entity_poly.pdbx_strand_id
1 'polypeptide(L)'
;MKYAQGKPFLILLGAVGFLGLVEWIHPTHIGNLELKPVALLADIQTEGVKNPLETSLAKIELPKTPPTVAEEHDTVPEGITPIIDYADSTMVGMAAFYQALQHRDQLARPVRIAYFGDSFIEGDILTADLRALLQRAYGGAGIGYTEVHPPFANCRITTLQKSEGWDVRHIMMKDSCENGRLGISQRYAIPMEGAYTEVNPSRNFAHLDSCEVALCYVQSKQPMTIRVRKNRAQWDTIHTEGNGEIEALPVCGHLKQLRWHFPADSTATCHGVALEGKRGIVLDNLSFRGTSGMSLNRLPQQQWNRWAKARPYDLIVLHYGLNVASKEVINYDYYNHAMKKVVQKLKKSLPSCGDSHRQRKRP
;
A
#
# COMPACT_ATOMS: atom_id res chain seq x y z
N MET A 1 -48.29 -3.15 -12.81
CA MET A 1 -47.65 -4.33 -12.19
C MET A 1 -47.17 -3.95 -10.80
N LYS A 2 -47.79 -4.48 -9.74
CA LYS A 2 -47.35 -4.26 -8.35
C LYS A 2 -46.14 -5.16 -8.08
N TYR A 3 -44.95 -4.57 -7.94
CA TYR A 3 -43.77 -5.29 -7.49
C TYR A 3 -44.02 -5.81 -6.07
N ALA A 4 -43.93 -7.13 -5.88
CA ALA A 4 -44.11 -7.78 -4.59
C ALA A 4 -42.93 -7.43 -3.66
N GLN A 5 -43.08 -6.35 -2.89
CA GLN A 5 -42.07 -5.82 -1.96
C GLN A 5 -41.71 -6.78 -0.80
N GLY A 6 -42.44 -7.90 -0.61
CA GLY A 6 -42.16 -8.87 0.44
C GLY A 6 -41.15 -9.97 0.09
N LYS A 7 -40.87 -10.23 -1.20
CA LYS A 7 -40.00 -11.32 -1.62
C LYS A 7 -38.53 -11.19 -1.15
N PRO A 8 -37.85 -10.05 -1.30
CA PRO A 8 -36.47 -9.92 -0.83
C PRO A 8 -36.37 -9.98 0.70
N PHE A 9 -37.36 -9.48 1.42
CA PHE A 9 -37.41 -9.55 2.88
C PHE A 9 -37.57 -11.00 3.38
N LEU A 10 -38.47 -11.78 2.76
CA LEU A 10 -38.65 -13.20 3.11
C LEU A 10 -37.41 -14.05 2.78
N ILE A 11 -36.71 -13.74 1.68
CA ILE A 11 -35.44 -14.40 1.33
C ILE A 11 -34.36 -14.08 2.38
N LEU A 12 -34.26 -12.81 2.80
CA LEU A 12 -33.32 -12.40 3.83
C LEU A 12 -33.63 -13.08 5.17
N LEU A 13 -34.90 -13.13 5.56
CA LEU A 13 -35.35 -13.78 6.79
C LEU A 13 -35.10 -15.29 6.76
N GLY A 14 -35.34 -15.92 5.61
CA GLY A 14 -35.03 -17.33 5.38
C GLY A 14 -33.52 -17.62 5.44
N ALA A 15 -32.69 -16.74 4.87
CA ALA A 15 -31.23 -16.88 4.93
C ALA A 15 -30.69 -16.69 6.35
N VAL A 16 -31.17 -15.70 7.09
CA VAL A 16 -30.83 -15.47 8.51
C VAL A 16 -31.26 -16.66 9.37
N GLY A 17 -32.49 -17.16 9.18
CA GLY A 17 -32.99 -18.33 9.91
C GLY A 17 -32.19 -19.61 9.59
N PHE A 18 -31.82 -19.82 8.32
CA PHE A 18 -30.99 -20.95 7.91
C PHE A 18 -29.58 -20.87 8.50
N LEU A 19 -28.94 -19.71 8.47
CA LEU A 19 -27.62 -19.51 9.09
C LEU A 19 -27.66 -19.69 10.60
N GLY A 20 -28.72 -19.23 11.28
CA GLY A 20 -28.92 -19.47 12.71
C GLY A 20 -29.14 -20.96 13.05
N LEU A 21 -29.82 -21.71 12.18
CA LEU A 21 -29.93 -23.17 12.30
C LEU A 21 -28.57 -23.87 12.11
N VAL A 22 -27.75 -23.42 11.15
CA VAL A 22 -26.41 -23.95 10.91
C VAL A 22 -25.47 -23.67 12.10
N GLU A 23 -25.60 -22.50 12.74
CA GLU A 23 -24.89 -22.18 14.00
C GLU A 23 -25.27 -23.15 15.12
N TRP A 24 -26.54 -23.56 15.23
CA TRP A 24 -27.00 -24.47 16.30
C TRP A 24 -26.62 -25.94 16.09
N ILE A 25 -26.47 -26.38 14.84
CA ILE A 25 -26.23 -27.79 14.50
C ILE A 25 -24.74 -28.18 14.59
N HIS A 26 -23.83 -27.20 14.64
CA HIS A 26 -22.37 -27.40 14.71
C HIS A 26 -21.81 -28.59 13.88
N PRO A 27 -22.13 -28.72 12.57
CA PRO A 27 -21.56 -29.80 11.78
C PRO A 27 -20.06 -29.52 11.57
N THR A 28 -19.20 -30.33 12.20
CA THR A 28 -17.74 -30.19 12.09
C THR A 28 -17.21 -30.77 10.78
N HIS A 29 -17.90 -31.76 10.20
CA HIS A 29 -17.53 -32.39 8.94
C HIS A 29 -18.74 -32.80 8.08
N ILE A 30 -18.65 -32.57 6.77
CA ILE A 30 -19.47 -33.25 5.76
C ILE A 30 -18.51 -34.04 4.86
N GLY A 31 -18.40 -35.36 5.11
CA GLY A 31 -17.40 -36.19 4.46
C GLY A 31 -15.98 -35.72 4.82
N ASN A 32 -15.17 -35.39 3.80
CA ASN A 32 -13.78 -34.95 3.98
C ASN A 32 -13.66 -33.41 4.07
N LEU A 33 -14.78 -32.69 4.05
CA LEU A 33 -14.81 -31.23 4.11
C LEU A 33 -15.06 -30.79 5.55
N GLU A 34 -14.07 -30.10 6.10
CA GLU A 34 -14.19 -29.39 7.38
C GLU A 34 -14.95 -28.07 7.15
N LEU A 35 -16.09 -27.91 7.81
CA LEU A 35 -16.90 -26.71 7.69
C LEU A 35 -16.45 -25.66 8.72
N LYS A 36 -16.22 -24.43 8.25
CA LYS A 36 -15.99 -23.32 9.18
C LYS A 36 -17.27 -23.06 9.99
N PRO A 37 -17.18 -22.96 11.33
CA PRO A 37 -18.34 -22.64 12.15
C PRO A 37 -18.89 -21.27 11.76
N VAL A 38 -20.21 -21.21 11.56
CA VAL A 38 -20.95 -19.96 11.33
C VAL A 38 -21.34 -19.41 12.69
N ALA A 39 -20.88 -18.20 13.01
CA ALA A 39 -21.24 -17.49 14.24
C ALA A 39 -21.94 -16.18 13.87
N LEU A 40 -23.24 -16.26 13.61
CA LEU A 40 -24.04 -15.16 13.05
C LEU A 40 -24.18 -14.00 14.03
N LEU A 41 -24.12 -14.30 15.33
CA LEU A 41 -24.30 -13.33 16.42
C LEU A 41 -22.98 -12.96 17.13
N ALA A 42 -21.82 -13.34 16.58
CA ALA A 42 -20.52 -13.10 17.20
C ALA A 42 -20.28 -11.61 17.52
N ASP A 43 -20.75 -10.70 16.66
CA ASP A 43 -20.59 -9.26 16.83
C ASP A 43 -21.54 -8.64 17.89
N ILE A 44 -22.55 -9.38 18.34
CA ILE A 44 -23.56 -8.93 19.32
C ILE A 44 -23.33 -9.57 20.70
N GLN A 45 -22.59 -10.68 20.76
CA GLN A 45 -22.20 -11.33 22.01
C GLN A 45 -21.25 -10.42 22.80
N THR A 46 -21.83 -9.68 23.74
CA THR A 46 -21.13 -8.90 24.76
C THR A 46 -21.06 -9.68 26.05
N GLU A 47 -20.44 -10.87 26.02
CA GLU A 47 -20.02 -11.53 27.26
C GLU A 47 -18.51 -11.70 27.23
N GLY A 48 -17.89 -11.48 28.41
CA GLY A 48 -16.45 -11.44 28.68
C GLY A 48 -15.67 -12.71 28.35
N VAL A 49 -15.73 -13.13 27.10
CA VAL A 49 -14.80 -14.06 26.49
C VAL A 49 -13.47 -13.32 26.40
N LYS A 50 -12.56 -13.62 27.32
CA LYS A 50 -11.13 -13.34 27.13
C LYS A 50 -10.81 -13.78 25.72
N ASN A 51 -10.48 -12.82 24.86
CA ASN A 51 -10.25 -13.09 23.46
C ASN A 51 -9.17 -14.20 23.40
N PRO A 52 -9.40 -15.35 22.75
CA PRO A 52 -8.37 -16.39 22.64
C PRO A 52 -7.06 -15.82 22.05
N LEU A 53 -7.17 -14.75 21.27
CA LEU A 53 -6.05 -13.94 20.79
C LEU A 53 -5.28 -13.24 21.93
N GLU A 54 -5.94 -12.65 22.94
CA GLU A 54 -5.26 -12.04 24.09
C GLU A 54 -4.47 -13.08 24.91
N THR A 55 -5.04 -14.27 25.10
CA THR A 55 -4.37 -15.36 25.83
C THR A 55 -3.20 -15.94 25.03
N SER A 56 -3.28 -15.90 23.69
CA SER A 56 -2.21 -16.34 22.79
C SER A 56 -1.12 -15.28 22.57
N LEU A 57 -1.48 -13.99 22.55
CA LEU A 57 -0.56 -12.86 22.45
C LEU A 57 0.32 -12.76 23.71
N ALA A 58 -0.24 -13.07 24.88
CA ALA A 58 0.50 -13.14 26.14
C ALA A 58 1.60 -14.23 26.17
N LYS A 59 1.58 -15.20 25.24
CA LYS A 59 2.61 -16.25 25.09
C LYS A 59 3.61 -15.97 23.98
N ILE A 60 3.44 -14.91 23.20
CA ILE A 60 4.44 -14.49 22.22
C ILE A 60 5.51 -13.72 23.00
N GLU A 61 6.62 -14.37 23.31
CA GLU A 61 7.83 -13.67 23.74
C GLU A 61 8.28 -12.77 22.59
N LEU A 62 7.95 -11.49 22.67
CA LEU A 62 8.53 -10.47 21.80
C LEU A 62 10.05 -10.49 22.00
N PRO A 63 10.85 -10.28 20.94
CA PRO A 63 12.29 -10.20 21.08
C PRO A 63 12.63 -9.16 22.15
N LYS A 64 13.45 -9.56 23.13
CA LYS A 64 13.89 -8.67 24.21
C LYS A 64 14.53 -7.42 23.59
N THR A 65 14.06 -6.25 24.00
CA THR A 65 14.63 -4.96 23.61
C THR A 65 16.14 -4.97 23.89
N PRO A 66 17.00 -4.48 22.98
CA PRO A 66 18.42 -4.36 23.25
C PRO A 66 18.64 -3.52 24.53
N PRO A 67 19.62 -3.86 25.39
CA PRO A 67 19.77 -3.27 26.72
C PRO A 67 20.24 -1.80 26.76
N THR A 68 20.00 -0.99 25.74
CA THR A 68 20.42 0.43 25.70
C THR A 68 19.49 1.31 24.87
N VAL A 69 18.18 1.20 25.10
CA VAL A 69 17.21 2.18 24.62
C VAL A 69 16.82 3.03 25.82
N ALA A 70 17.16 4.33 25.80
CA ALA A 70 16.62 5.26 26.76
C ALA A 70 15.12 5.39 26.49
N GLU A 71 14.31 4.82 27.36
CA GLU A 71 12.86 4.88 27.27
C GLU A 71 12.37 6.28 27.68
N GLU A 72 12.35 7.22 26.74
CA GLU A 72 11.50 8.40 26.87
C GLU A 72 10.11 7.99 26.41
N HIS A 73 9.30 7.48 27.34
CA HIS A 73 7.92 7.06 27.03
C HIS A 73 7.02 8.30 26.94
N ASP A 74 6.37 8.48 25.80
CA ASP A 74 5.03 9.09 25.79
C ASP A 74 4.15 8.29 26.77
N THR A 75 3.39 8.96 27.65
CA THR A 75 2.47 8.25 28.55
C THR A 75 1.45 7.47 27.72
N VAL A 76 1.56 6.13 27.74
CA VAL A 76 0.67 5.23 27.00
C VAL A 76 -0.63 5.08 27.79
N PRO A 77 -1.80 5.45 27.22
CA PRO A 77 -3.08 5.25 27.89
C PRO A 77 -3.34 3.77 28.19
N GLU A 78 -4.12 3.50 29.24
CA GLU A 78 -4.51 2.14 29.62
C GLU A 78 -5.22 1.43 28.45
N GLY A 79 -4.79 0.20 28.14
CA GLY A 79 -5.33 -0.61 27.03
C GLY A 79 -4.72 -0.32 25.65
N ILE A 80 -3.74 0.59 25.54
CA ILE A 80 -3.02 0.85 24.28
C ILE A 80 -1.67 0.13 24.29
N THR A 81 -1.39 -0.64 23.24
CA THR A 81 -0.05 -1.19 23.02
C THR A 81 0.81 -0.12 22.34
N PRO A 82 1.95 0.28 22.94
CA PRO A 82 2.81 1.28 22.33
C PRO A 82 3.45 0.76 21.04
N ILE A 83 3.83 1.69 20.16
CA ILE A 83 4.76 1.40 19.08
C ILE A 83 6.13 1.22 19.71
N ILE A 84 6.68 0.00 19.64
CA ILE A 84 8.00 -0.31 20.18
C ILE A 84 9.05 -0.01 19.10
N ASP A 85 9.94 0.94 19.36
CA ASP A 85 11.12 1.17 18.54
C ASP A 85 12.24 0.22 18.98
N TYR A 86 12.59 -0.73 18.11
CA TYR A 86 13.68 -1.70 18.33
C TYR A 86 15.04 -1.16 17.86
N ALA A 87 15.17 0.15 17.62
CA ALA A 87 16.45 0.78 17.33
C ALA A 87 17.45 0.48 18.44
N ASP A 88 18.67 0.08 18.04
CA ASP A 88 19.79 0.02 18.97
C ASP A 88 20.40 1.42 19.17
N SER A 89 21.49 1.49 19.94
CA SER A 89 22.28 2.68 20.22
C SER A 89 22.89 3.38 18.98
N THR A 90 22.55 2.95 17.75
CA THR A 90 22.99 3.58 16.49
C THR A 90 21.95 4.52 15.85
N MET A 91 20.78 4.73 16.46
CA MET A 91 19.73 5.65 15.97
C MET A 91 19.10 5.26 14.61
N VAL A 92 19.21 3.99 14.19
CA VAL A 92 18.74 3.47 12.88
C VAL A 92 17.22 3.11 12.88
N GLY A 93 16.45 3.70 13.79
CA GLY A 93 15.01 3.51 13.94
C GLY A 93 14.17 4.62 13.32
N MET A 94 13.15 5.07 14.07
CA MET A 94 12.20 6.09 13.62
C MET A 94 12.80 7.50 13.50
N ALA A 95 14.01 7.73 14.01
CA ALA A 95 14.66 9.03 14.07
C ALA A 95 14.75 9.73 12.71
N ALA A 96 15.14 9.02 11.64
CA ALA A 96 15.24 9.60 10.30
C ALA A 96 13.88 10.08 9.77
N PHE A 97 12.81 9.32 10.04
CA PHE A 97 11.45 9.71 9.68
C PHE A 97 10.98 10.92 10.48
N TYR A 98 11.23 10.96 11.80
CA TYR A 98 10.91 12.12 12.62
C TYR A 98 11.66 13.38 12.18
N GLN A 99 12.94 13.23 11.82
CA GLN A 99 13.72 14.32 11.25
C GLN A 99 13.11 14.81 9.93
N ALA A 100 12.68 13.90 9.04
CA ALA A 100 12.00 14.26 7.81
C ALA A 100 10.69 15.02 8.07
N LEU A 101 9.91 14.63 9.08
CA LEU A 101 8.69 15.35 9.49
C LEU A 101 8.98 16.74 10.05
N GLN A 102 9.99 16.87 10.91
CA GLN A 102 10.42 18.15 11.47
C GLN A 102 10.89 19.12 10.39
N HIS A 103 11.61 18.62 9.38
CA HIS A 103 12.17 19.42 8.28
C HIS A 103 11.32 19.36 6.99
N ARG A 104 10.05 18.93 7.07
CA ARG A 104 9.21 18.65 5.88
C ARG A 104 9.08 19.82 4.92
N ASP A 105 9.11 21.05 5.43
CA ASP A 105 9.00 22.26 4.62
C ASP A 105 10.26 22.57 3.78
N GLN A 106 11.35 21.86 4.05
CA GLN A 106 12.66 22.01 3.40
C GLN A 106 12.92 20.92 2.34
N LEU A 107 12.13 19.84 2.30
CA LEU A 107 12.40 18.65 1.47
C LEU A 107 12.14 18.83 -0.04
N ALA A 108 11.58 19.96 -0.48
CA ALA A 108 11.14 20.21 -1.87
C ALA A 108 10.20 19.11 -2.46
N ARG A 109 9.64 18.27 -1.58
CA ARG A 109 8.66 17.20 -1.79
C ARG A 109 7.96 16.95 -0.45
N PRO A 110 6.79 16.27 -0.43
CA PRO A 110 6.24 15.79 0.82
C PRO A 110 7.11 14.68 1.43
N VAL A 111 6.97 14.49 2.74
CA VAL A 111 7.41 13.27 3.42
C VAL A 111 6.55 12.11 2.90
N ARG A 112 7.17 11.02 2.49
CA ARG A 112 6.49 9.88 1.84
C ARG A 112 6.55 8.63 2.69
N ILE A 113 5.38 8.01 2.89
CA ILE A 113 5.23 6.71 3.55
C ILE A 113 4.84 5.67 2.50
N ALA A 114 5.59 4.58 2.40
CA ALA A 114 5.19 3.38 1.67
C ALA A 114 4.51 2.40 2.62
N TYR A 115 3.20 2.21 2.48
CA TYR A 115 2.44 1.28 3.31
C TYR A 115 2.16 -0.01 2.54
N PHE A 116 2.99 -1.03 2.76
CA PHE A 116 2.82 -2.35 2.17
C PHE A 116 1.89 -3.20 3.01
N GLY A 117 1.00 -3.93 2.35
CA GLY A 117 0.15 -4.88 3.05
C GLY A 117 -0.59 -5.81 2.12
N ASP A 118 -1.49 -6.58 2.70
CA ASP A 118 -2.33 -7.55 2.00
C ASP A 118 -3.73 -6.99 1.73
N SER A 119 -4.75 -7.87 1.69
CA SER A 119 -6.14 -7.48 1.49
C SER A 119 -6.68 -6.53 2.56
N PHE A 120 -6.09 -6.46 3.76
CA PHE A 120 -6.59 -5.59 4.84
C PHE A 120 -6.51 -4.10 4.54
N ILE A 121 -5.58 -3.70 3.66
CA ILE A 121 -5.45 -2.31 3.24
C ILE A 121 -5.95 -2.09 1.81
N GLU A 122 -6.45 -3.13 1.12
CA GLU A 122 -6.93 -3.01 -0.26
C GLU A 122 -8.06 -1.98 -0.36
N GLY A 123 -8.12 -1.22 -1.45
CA GLY A 123 -9.15 -0.21 -1.63
C GLY A 123 -9.04 0.96 -0.64
N ASP A 124 -7.90 1.10 0.04
CA ASP A 124 -7.64 2.13 1.04
C ASP A 124 -8.43 1.95 2.36
N ILE A 125 -8.88 0.73 2.69
CA ILE A 125 -9.71 0.43 3.89
C ILE A 125 -9.16 1.07 5.18
N LEU A 126 -7.89 0.83 5.51
CA LEU A 126 -7.23 1.42 6.69
C LEU A 126 -6.42 2.67 6.35
N THR A 127 -5.78 2.67 5.18
CA THR A 127 -4.81 3.70 4.79
C THR A 127 -5.48 5.02 4.41
N ALA A 128 -6.78 5.05 4.09
CA ALA A 128 -7.52 6.29 3.89
C ALA A 128 -7.56 7.15 5.16
N ASP A 129 -8.03 6.58 6.26
CA ASP A 129 -8.16 7.29 7.53
C ASP A 129 -6.79 7.67 8.10
N LEU A 130 -5.83 6.74 8.04
CA LEU A 130 -4.46 7.05 8.47
C LEU A 130 -3.86 8.21 7.65
N ARG A 131 -4.05 8.22 6.32
CA ARG A 131 -3.61 9.33 5.47
C ARG A 131 -4.28 10.64 5.87
N ALA A 132 -5.60 10.63 6.10
CA ALA A 132 -6.34 11.82 6.50
C ALA A 132 -5.89 12.37 7.86
N LEU A 133 -5.63 11.50 8.84
CA LEU A 133 -5.08 11.89 10.14
C LEU A 133 -3.69 12.52 10.01
N LEU A 134 -2.80 11.90 9.23
CA LEU A 134 -1.46 12.41 9.00
C LEU A 134 -1.45 13.73 8.22
N GLN A 135 -2.27 13.86 7.18
CA GLN A 135 -2.39 15.10 6.41
C GLN A 135 -3.01 16.23 7.23
N ARG A 136 -3.93 15.92 8.15
CA ARG A 136 -4.46 16.90 9.11
C ARG A 136 -3.37 17.39 10.07
N ALA A 137 -2.52 16.50 10.56
CA ALA A 137 -1.48 16.83 11.53
C ALA A 137 -0.28 17.56 10.90
N TYR A 138 0.17 17.12 9.72
CA TYR A 138 1.42 17.56 9.12
C TYR A 138 1.24 18.37 7.82
N GLY A 139 0.00 18.60 7.40
CA GLY A 139 -0.32 19.14 6.09
C GLY A 139 -0.07 18.14 4.97
N GLY A 140 -0.23 18.59 3.73
CA GLY A 140 -0.11 17.75 2.54
C GLY A 140 -1.43 17.64 1.79
N ALA A 141 -1.36 17.04 0.62
CA ALA A 141 -2.49 16.85 -0.27
C ALA A 141 -2.28 15.64 -1.17
N GLY A 142 -3.38 15.14 -1.73
CA GLY A 142 -3.37 14.05 -2.69
C GLY A 142 -3.26 12.66 -2.06
N ILE A 143 -3.52 11.66 -2.89
CA ILE A 143 -3.73 10.26 -2.49
C ILE A 143 -2.43 9.44 -2.43
N GLY A 144 -1.32 10.03 -2.86
CA GLY A 144 -0.07 9.31 -3.09
C GLY A 144 -0.08 8.51 -4.37
N TYR A 145 0.73 7.46 -4.40
CA TYR A 145 0.91 6.55 -5.53
C TYR A 145 -0.31 5.65 -5.75
N THR A 146 -0.62 5.40 -7.01
CA THR A 146 -1.57 4.40 -7.50
C THR A 146 -1.02 3.80 -8.80
N GLU A 147 -1.31 2.53 -9.04
CA GLU A 147 -0.92 1.86 -10.29
C GLU A 147 -1.61 2.54 -11.49
N VAL A 148 -1.08 2.40 -12.71
CA VAL A 148 -1.75 2.99 -13.90
C VAL A 148 -3.10 2.31 -14.17
N HIS A 149 -3.22 1.03 -13.82
CA HIS A 149 -4.42 0.22 -13.97
C HIS A 149 -4.56 -0.73 -12.77
N PRO A 150 -5.07 -0.25 -11.62
CA PRO A 150 -5.18 -1.07 -10.41
C PRO A 150 -6.38 -2.04 -10.52
N PRO A 151 -6.27 -3.26 -9.98
CA PRO A 151 -7.29 -4.30 -10.14
C PRO A 151 -8.65 -3.98 -9.48
N PHE A 152 -8.66 -3.09 -8.48
CA PHE A 152 -9.85 -2.75 -7.68
C PHE A 152 -10.11 -1.24 -7.65
N ALA A 153 -9.90 -0.55 -8.78
CA ALA A 153 -10.11 0.89 -8.90
C ALA A 153 -11.49 1.35 -8.36
N ASN A 154 -12.54 0.58 -8.64
CA ASN A 154 -13.92 0.92 -8.27
C ASN A 154 -14.21 0.79 -6.77
N CYS A 155 -13.36 0.10 -6.00
CA CYS A 155 -13.52 -0.07 -4.56
C CYS A 155 -12.85 1.06 -3.76
N ARG A 156 -12.01 1.88 -4.41
CA ARG A 156 -11.20 2.91 -3.75
C ARG A 156 -11.97 4.23 -3.70
N ILE A 157 -12.46 4.62 -2.53
CA ILE A 157 -13.27 5.84 -2.36
C ILE A 157 -12.44 7.14 -2.27
N THR A 158 -11.12 7.01 -2.09
CA THR A 158 -10.18 8.14 -1.98
C THR A 158 -9.82 8.76 -3.33
N THR A 159 -10.14 8.11 -4.45
CA THR A 159 -9.92 8.63 -5.80
C THR A 159 -10.86 7.97 -6.79
N LEU A 160 -11.26 8.69 -7.84
CA LEU A 160 -11.89 8.07 -8.99
C LEU A 160 -10.83 7.81 -10.06
N GLN A 161 -10.60 6.55 -10.38
CA GLN A 161 -9.62 6.15 -11.40
C GLN A 161 -10.31 5.41 -12.55
N LYS A 162 -9.97 5.79 -13.78
CA LYS A 162 -10.39 5.13 -15.02
C LYS A 162 -9.18 4.85 -15.88
N SER A 163 -9.09 3.68 -16.48
CA SER A 163 -7.91 3.31 -17.25
C SER A 163 -8.23 2.14 -18.17
N GLU A 164 -7.73 2.16 -19.39
CA GLU A 164 -7.92 1.11 -20.41
C GLU A 164 -6.66 1.03 -21.29
N GLY A 165 -6.53 -0.05 -22.07
CA GLY A 165 -5.40 -0.25 -22.99
C GLY A 165 -4.11 -0.66 -22.31
N TRP A 166 -4.17 -1.46 -21.25
CA TRP A 166 -2.99 -1.91 -20.49
C TRP A 166 -2.89 -3.44 -20.48
N ASP A 167 -1.72 -4.00 -20.79
CA ASP A 167 -1.37 -5.38 -20.45
C ASP A 167 -0.66 -5.38 -19.08
N VAL A 168 -1.41 -5.72 -18.03
CA VAL A 168 -0.94 -5.69 -16.64
C VAL A 168 -0.33 -7.02 -16.25
N ARG A 169 0.91 -6.99 -15.79
CA ARG A 169 1.64 -8.13 -15.25
C ARG A 169 1.90 -7.92 -13.76
N HIS A 170 1.90 -9.00 -13.00
CA HIS A 170 2.12 -8.94 -11.57
C HIS A 170 2.92 -10.13 -11.07
N ILE A 171 3.52 -9.97 -9.89
CA ILE A 171 4.47 -10.95 -9.33
C ILE A 171 3.93 -12.39 -9.29
N MET A 172 2.63 -12.60 -9.10
CA MET A 172 2.04 -13.95 -9.08
C MET A 172 1.92 -14.64 -10.45
N MET A 173 2.09 -13.94 -11.58
CA MET A 173 2.04 -14.52 -12.93
C MET A 173 3.39 -15.14 -13.31
N LYS A 174 3.65 -16.39 -12.90
CA LYS A 174 4.99 -17.01 -13.00
C LYS A 174 5.57 -17.03 -14.42
N ASP A 175 4.76 -17.34 -15.43
CA ASP A 175 5.25 -17.57 -16.80
C ASP A 175 5.35 -16.30 -17.64
N SER A 176 4.75 -15.21 -17.16
CA SER A 176 4.54 -14.00 -17.97
C SER A 176 5.03 -12.72 -17.27
N CYS A 177 5.41 -12.79 -16.00
CA CYS A 177 5.97 -11.67 -15.25
C CYS A 177 7.48 -11.63 -15.34
N GLU A 178 8.01 -10.55 -15.90
CA GLU A 178 9.43 -10.24 -15.85
C GLU A 178 9.76 -9.50 -14.56
N ASN A 179 10.40 -10.17 -13.58
CA ASN A 179 10.67 -9.56 -12.27
C ASN A 179 11.49 -8.26 -12.36
N GLY A 180 12.33 -8.09 -13.39
CA GLY A 180 13.10 -6.88 -13.64
C GLY A 180 12.29 -5.65 -14.07
N ARG A 181 11.00 -5.83 -14.40
CA ARG A 181 10.06 -4.76 -14.78
C ARG A 181 9.10 -4.38 -13.66
N LEU A 182 9.16 -5.03 -12.50
CA LEU A 182 8.19 -4.82 -11.43
C LEU A 182 8.24 -3.40 -10.84
N GLY A 183 7.06 -2.86 -10.57
CA GLY A 183 6.86 -1.68 -9.74
C GLY A 183 6.98 -1.99 -8.25
N ILE A 184 7.09 -0.96 -7.41
CA ILE A 184 6.99 -1.11 -5.93
C ILE A 184 5.72 -1.84 -5.50
N SER A 185 4.60 -1.69 -6.22
CA SER A 185 3.35 -2.41 -5.92
C SER A 185 3.37 -3.88 -6.35
N GLN A 186 4.51 -4.39 -6.81
CA GLN A 186 4.69 -5.74 -7.36
C GLN A 186 3.88 -5.99 -8.63
N ARG A 187 3.57 -4.92 -9.38
CA ARG A 187 2.94 -4.93 -10.69
C ARG A 187 3.64 -4.00 -11.67
N TYR A 188 3.41 -4.23 -12.95
CA TYR A 188 3.76 -3.31 -14.02
C TYR A 188 2.76 -3.42 -15.16
N ALA A 189 2.62 -2.38 -15.95
CA ALA A 189 1.73 -2.39 -17.11
C ALA A 189 2.50 -2.04 -18.38
N ILE A 190 2.15 -2.71 -19.47
CA ILE A 190 2.65 -2.44 -20.81
C ILE A 190 1.57 -1.64 -21.54
N PRO A 191 1.89 -0.46 -22.10
CA PRO A 191 0.91 0.33 -22.84
C PRO A 191 0.57 -0.33 -24.17
N MET A 192 -0.71 -0.62 -24.37
CA MET A 192 -1.28 -1.11 -25.64
C MET A 192 -1.91 0.04 -26.43
N GLU A 193 -2.48 -0.26 -27.60
CA GLU A 193 -3.18 0.75 -28.40
C GLU A 193 -4.28 1.44 -27.58
N GLY A 194 -4.30 2.78 -27.59
CA GLY A 194 -5.24 3.58 -26.82
C GLY A 194 -5.00 3.62 -25.30
N ALA A 195 -3.83 3.19 -24.81
CA ALA A 195 -3.49 3.19 -23.38
C ALA A 195 -3.71 4.57 -22.72
N TYR A 196 -4.56 4.60 -21.69
CA TYR A 196 -4.73 5.80 -20.87
C TYR A 196 -4.99 5.49 -19.40
N THR A 197 -4.67 6.45 -18.55
CA THR A 197 -5.05 6.48 -17.14
C THR A 197 -5.55 7.88 -16.80
N GLU A 198 -6.74 7.94 -16.20
CA GLU A 198 -7.34 9.13 -15.64
C GLU A 198 -7.49 8.95 -14.14
N VAL A 199 -6.94 9.88 -13.35
CA VAL A 199 -7.03 9.86 -11.88
C VAL A 199 -7.56 11.20 -11.39
N ASN A 200 -8.66 11.14 -10.66
CA ASN A 200 -9.41 12.30 -10.22
C ASN A 200 -9.43 12.34 -8.68
N PRO A 201 -8.82 13.38 -8.07
CA PRO A 201 -9.00 13.75 -6.67
C PRO A 201 -10.46 13.60 -6.19
N SER A 202 -10.65 13.09 -4.98
CA SER A 202 -11.95 12.80 -4.37
C SER A 202 -12.28 13.80 -3.27
N ARG A 203 -13.57 14.13 -3.12
CA ARG A 203 -14.06 14.96 -2.01
C ARG A 203 -14.49 14.17 -0.79
N ASN A 204 -14.37 12.84 -0.83
CA ASN A 204 -14.79 11.98 0.28
C ASN A 204 -13.92 12.13 1.53
N PHE A 205 -12.69 12.65 1.37
CA PHE A 205 -11.76 12.93 2.46
C PHE A 205 -11.17 14.33 2.30
N ALA A 206 -10.88 14.98 3.42
CA ALA A 206 -10.14 16.24 3.44
C ALA A 206 -8.76 16.07 2.79
N HIS A 207 -8.21 17.14 2.21
CA HIS A 207 -6.91 17.16 1.53
C HIS A 207 -6.78 16.32 0.24
N LEU A 208 -7.86 15.64 -0.19
CA LEU A 208 -7.85 14.80 -1.40
C LEU A 208 -8.63 15.38 -2.58
N ASP A 209 -9.18 16.59 -2.48
CA ASP A 209 -10.01 17.23 -3.51
C ASP A 209 -9.20 17.94 -4.62
N SER A 210 -7.90 18.11 -4.39
CA SER A 210 -6.91 18.54 -5.38
C SER A 210 -5.51 18.08 -5.00
N CYS A 211 -4.56 18.21 -5.92
CA CYS A 211 -3.14 18.06 -5.64
C CYS A 211 -2.33 19.15 -6.37
N GLU A 212 -1.07 19.30 -5.99
CA GLU A 212 -0.18 20.33 -6.55
C GLU A 212 0.83 19.77 -7.57
N VAL A 213 1.19 18.50 -7.38
CA VAL A 213 2.18 17.78 -8.19
C VAL A 213 1.60 16.40 -8.50
N ALA A 214 1.54 16.08 -9.79
CA ALA A 214 1.26 14.73 -10.25
C ALA A 214 2.52 14.15 -10.91
N LEU A 215 2.93 12.95 -10.52
CA LEU A 215 4.12 12.27 -11.04
C LEU A 215 3.70 11.04 -11.82
N CYS A 216 4.17 10.88 -13.05
CA CYS A 216 3.98 9.66 -13.85
C CYS A 216 5.27 8.84 -13.86
N TYR A 217 5.19 7.56 -13.47
CA TYR A 217 6.35 6.67 -13.34
C TYR A 217 6.44 5.71 -14.52
N VAL A 218 7.48 5.89 -15.33
CA VAL A 218 7.67 5.15 -16.58
C VAL A 218 9.11 4.67 -16.68
N GLN A 219 9.31 3.46 -17.18
CA GLN A 219 10.61 2.90 -17.49
C GLN A 219 10.63 2.49 -18.97
N SER A 220 11.48 3.12 -19.77
CA SER A 220 11.67 2.78 -21.18
C SER A 220 13.14 2.91 -21.56
N LYS A 221 13.57 2.15 -22.59
CA LYS A 221 14.90 2.26 -23.21
C LYS A 221 14.92 3.17 -24.44
N GLN A 222 13.78 3.79 -24.77
CA GLN A 222 13.64 4.74 -25.86
C GLN A 222 12.81 5.94 -25.40
N PRO A 223 13.08 7.14 -25.93
CA PRO A 223 12.26 8.31 -25.66
C PRO A 223 10.80 8.06 -26.05
N MET A 224 9.88 8.40 -25.16
CA MET A 224 8.45 8.23 -25.36
C MET A 224 7.74 9.56 -25.11
N THR A 225 6.82 9.92 -26.01
CA THR A 225 5.98 11.12 -25.86
C THR A 225 4.64 10.74 -25.27
N ILE A 226 4.36 11.20 -24.06
CA ILE A 226 3.11 10.95 -23.33
C ILE A 226 2.28 12.23 -23.38
N ARG A 227 1.00 12.11 -23.72
CA ARG A 227 0.08 13.24 -23.71
C ARG A 227 -0.57 13.34 -22.34
N VAL A 228 -0.68 14.53 -21.78
CA VAL A 228 -1.33 14.76 -20.49
C VAL A 228 -2.36 15.89 -20.60
N ARG A 229 -3.50 15.71 -19.93
CA ARG A 229 -4.55 16.73 -19.83
C ARG A 229 -4.86 17.01 -18.37
N LYS A 230 -4.72 18.27 -17.96
CA LYS A 230 -5.08 18.78 -16.63
C LYS A 230 -6.45 19.46 -16.69
N ASN A 231 -7.34 19.19 -15.74
CA ASN A 231 -8.60 19.94 -15.54
C ASN A 231 -9.46 20.16 -16.81
N ARG A 232 -9.48 19.18 -17.72
CA ARG A 232 -10.16 19.27 -19.05
C ARG A 232 -9.65 20.39 -19.97
N ALA A 233 -8.47 20.93 -19.70
CA ALA A 233 -7.81 21.90 -20.57
C ALA A 233 -7.32 21.25 -21.88
N GLN A 234 -6.52 21.98 -22.65
CA GLN A 234 -5.84 21.43 -23.82
C GLN A 234 -4.85 20.32 -23.43
N TRP A 235 -4.51 19.47 -24.40
CA TRP A 235 -3.51 18.43 -24.22
C TRP A 235 -2.11 19.04 -24.26
N ASP A 236 -1.32 18.75 -23.23
CA ASP A 236 0.12 18.99 -23.17
C ASP A 236 0.88 17.69 -23.47
N THR A 237 2.19 17.77 -23.67
CA THR A 237 3.09 16.61 -23.81
C THR A 237 4.19 16.62 -22.77
N ILE A 238 4.54 15.43 -22.29
CA ILE A 238 5.72 15.16 -21.46
C ILE A 238 6.51 14.04 -22.14
N HIS A 239 7.83 14.01 -21.92
CA HIS A 239 8.72 13.08 -22.61
C HIS A 239 9.57 12.30 -21.62
N THR A 240 9.79 11.02 -21.88
CA THR A 240 10.85 10.25 -21.22
C THR A 240 12.16 10.44 -21.98
N GLU A 241 13.28 10.39 -21.28
CA GLU A 241 14.61 10.30 -21.89
C GLU A 241 14.86 8.93 -22.50
N GLY A 242 14.25 7.87 -21.95
CA GLY A 242 14.42 6.51 -22.46
C GLY A 242 15.77 5.89 -22.07
N ASN A 243 16.27 6.20 -20.89
CA ASN A 243 17.60 5.74 -20.43
C ASN A 243 17.58 4.36 -19.74
N GLY A 244 16.41 3.70 -19.70
CA GLY A 244 16.21 2.40 -19.05
C GLY A 244 16.00 2.46 -17.53
N GLU A 245 16.09 3.64 -16.91
CA GLU A 245 15.76 3.87 -15.52
C GLU A 245 14.26 4.18 -15.34
N ILE A 246 13.80 4.19 -14.10
CA ILE A 246 12.44 4.65 -13.77
C ILE A 246 12.46 6.17 -13.71
N GLU A 247 11.77 6.80 -14.64
CA GLU A 247 11.62 8.24 -14.73
C GLU A 247 10.32 8.68 -14.05
N ALA A 248 10.41 9.74 -13.23
CA ALA A 248 9.27 10.36 -12.57
C ALA A 248 8.97 11.68 -13.27
N LEU A 249 7.95 11.71 -14.13
CA LEU A 249 7.61 12.85 -14.97
C LEU A 249 6.61 13.77 -14.24
N PRO A 250 7.00 14.98 -13.81
CA PRO A 250 6.14 15.85 -13.01
C PRO A 250 5.20 16.68 -13.88
N VAL A 251 4.00 16.87 -13.35
CA VAL A 251 2.98 17.78 -13.86
C VAL A 251 2.52 18.62 -12.67
N CYS A 252 2.77 19.92 -12.70
CA CYS A 252 2.47 20.83 -11.60
C CYS A 252 1.26 21.71 -11.91
N GLY A 253 0.54 22.13 -10.87
CA GLY A 253 -0.59 23.07 -10.97
C GLY A 253 -1.58 22.87 -9.85
N HIS A 254 -2.76 23.48 -9.91
CA HIS A 254 -3.87 23.11 -9.05
C HIS A 254 -4.72 22.04 -9.75
N LEU A 255 -4.50 20.77 -9.42
CA LEU A 255 -4.93 19.65 -10.24
C LEU A 255 -6.15 18.96 -9.61
N LYS A 256 -7.28 18.94 -10.33
CA LYS A 256 -8.55 18.29 -9.95
C LYS A 256 -8.96 17.17 -10.90
N GLN A 257 -8.32 17.10 -12.06
CA GLN A 257 -8.52 16.01 -13.02
C GLN A 257 -7.22 15.85 -13.81
N LEU A 258 -6.70 14.63 -13.91
CA LEU A 258 -5.52 14.33 -14.70
C LEU A 258 -5.76 13.11 -15.55
N ARG A 259 -5.45 13.21 -16.85
CA ARG A 259 -5.47 12.08 -17.77
C ARG A 259 -4.16 12.02 -18.54
N TRP A 260 -3.52 10.87 -18.54
CA TRP A 260 -2.36 10.56 -19.35
C TRP A 260 -2.75 9.58 -20.47
N HIS A 261 -2.21 9.79 -21.66
CA HIS A 261 -2.31 8.87 -22.78
C HIS A 261 -0.90 8.49 -23.23
N PHE A 262 -0.70 7.19 -23.41
CA PHE A 262 0.59 6.60 -23.73
C PHE A 262 0.54 6.04 -25.15
N PRO A 263 1.62 6.14 -25.93
CA PRO A 263 1.75 5.38 -27.16
C PRO A 263 1.95 3.89 -26.83
N ALA A 264 1.52 3.01 -27.74
CA ALA A 264 1.75 1.58 -27.59
C ALA A 264 3.24 1.28 -27.72
N ASP A 265 3.80 0.55 -26.75
CA ASP A 265 5.20 0.14 -26.74
C ASP A 265 5.36 -1.07 -25.82
N SER A 266 5.65 -2.24 -26.42
CA SER A 266 5.79 -3.50 -25.68
C SER A 266 7.02 -3.54 -24.77
N THR A 267 8.01 -2.69 -25.05
CA THR A 267 9.28 -2.60 -24.33
C THR A 267 9.22 -1.60 -23.18
N ALA A 268 8.29 -0.64 -23.23
CA ALA A 268 8.05 0.29 -22.14
C ALA A 268 7.26 -0.35 -21.00
N THR A 269 7.53 0.12 -19.79
CA THR A 269 6.76 -0.19 -18.60
C THR A 269 6.21 1.10 -18.01
N CYS A 270 4.89 1.15 -17.82
CA CYS A 270 4.24 2.17 -17.02
C CYS A 270 3.83 1.57 -15.67
N HIS A 271 4.30 2.17 -14.58
CA HIS A 271 4.09 1.59 -13.25
C HIS A 271 2.87 2.19 -12.57
N GLY A 272 2.81 3.52 -12.51
CA GLY A 272 1.77 4.21 -11.78
C GLY A 272 1.90 5.72 -11.87
N VAL A 273 0.96 6.39 -11.22
CA VAL A 273 0.98 7.83 -11.02
C VAL A 273 0.87 8.15 -9.54
N ALA A 274 1.44 9.27 -9.11
CA ALA A 274 1.26 9.78 -7.75
C ALA A 274 0.64 11.17 -7.78
N LEU A 275 -0.29 11.44 -6.86
CA LEU A 275 -0.91 12.76 -6.66
C LEU A 275 -0.50 13.28 -5.29
N GLU A 276 0.18 14.42 -5.26
CA GLU A 276 0.86 14.94 -4.06
C GLU A 276 0.69 16.46 -3.91
N GLY A 277 0.79 16.96 -2.68
CA GLY A 277 1.14 18.35 -2.42
C GLY A 277 2.64 18.61 -2.69
N LYS A 278 3.06 19.87 -2.73
CA LYS A 278 4.50 20.22 -2.81
C LYS A 278 5.25 19.92 -1.51
N ARG A 279 4.51 19.92 -0.39
CA ARG A 279 5.00 19.80 0.99
C ARG A 279 4.01 19.00 1.83
N GLY A 280 4.32 18.79 3.11
CA GLY A 280 3.50 18.04 4.05
C GLY A 280 3.82 16.56 4.00
N ILE A 281 2.79 15.70 4.09
CA ILE A 281 2.95 14.25 4.10
C ILE A 281 2.03 13.56 3.07
N VAL A 282 2.49 12.43 2.55
CA VAL A 282 1.70 11.55 1.69
C VAL A 282 1.93 10.09 2.06
N LEU A 283 0.88 9.29 1.95
CA LEU A 283 0.88 7.86 2.24
C LEU A 283 0.43 7.08 1.02
N ASP A 284 1.30 6.20 0.57
CA ASP A 284 1.05 5.29 -0.54
C ASP A 284 0.52 3.97 -0.04
N ASN A 285 -0.60 3.53 -0.60
CA ASN A 285 -1.15 2.22 -0.31
C ASN A 285 -0.66 1.20 -1.34
N LEU A 286 0.16 0.27 -0.89
CA LEU A 286 0.79 -0.76 -1.71
C LEU A 286 0.23 -2.14 -1.33
N SER A 287 -1.09 -2.29 -1.46
CA SER A 287 -1.81 -3.52 -1.20
C SER A 287 -1.54 -4.59 -2.27
N PHE A 288 -1.28 -5.83 -1.84
CA PHE A 288 -1.33 -6.99 -2.71
C PHE A 288 -2.05 -8.14 -2.02
N ARG A 289 -3.31 -8.35 -2.41
CA ARG A 289 -4.21 -9.38 -1.89
C ARG A 289 -3.59 -10.78 -1.93
N GLY A 290 -3.79 -11.51 -0.83
CA GLY A 290 -3.35 -12.89 -0.68
C GLY A 290 -1.84 -13.08 -0.54
N THR A 291 -1.07 -12.01 -0.31
CA THR A 291 0.36 -12.12 -0.03
C THR A 291 0.69 -12.06 1.44
N SER A 292 1.77 -12.72 1.83
CA SER A 292 2.35 -12.68 3.16
C SER A 292 3.46 -11.63 3.31
N GLY A 293 3.71 -10.82 2.28
CA GLY A 293 4.88 -9.94 2.18
C GLY A 293 6.15 -10.64 1.68
N MET A 294 6.23 -11.97 1.74
CA MET A 294 7.41 -12.72 1.25
C MET A 294 7.66 -12.51 -0.27
N SER A 295 6.62 -12.20 -1.04
CA SER A 295 6.72 -11.93 -2.48
C SER A 295 7.59 -10.72 -2.80
N LEU A 296 7.77 -9.78 -1.86
CA LEU A 296 8.68 -8.64 -2.00
C LEU A 296 10.14 -9.07 -2.24
N ASN A 297 10.52 -10.30 -1.81
CA ASN A 297 11.83 -10.86 -2.11
C ASN A 297 12.06 -11.16 -3.59
N ARG A 298 11.00 -11.28 -4.39
CA ARG A 298 11.13 -11.60 -5.82
C ARG A 298 11.46 -10.37 -6.67
N LEU A 299 11.24 -9.17 -6.14
CA LEU A 299 11.74 -7.94 -6.76
C LEU A 299 13.28 -7.94 -6.71
N PRO A 300 13.96 -7.76 -7.86
CA PRO A 300 15.40 -7.66 -7.90
C PRO A 300 15.91 -6.43 -7.14
N GLN A 301 17.09 -6.54 -6.53
CA GLN A 301 17.70 -5.43 -5.77
C GLN A 301 17.87 -4.15 -6.62
N GLN A 302 18.28 -4.31 -7.88
CA GLN A 302 18.42 -3.18 -8.80
C GLN A 302 17.10 -2.43 -9.03
N GLN A 303 15.98 -3.16 -9.07
CA GLN A 303 14.66 -2.55 -9.27
C GLN A 303 14.23 -1.78 -8.03
N TRP A 304 14.51 -2.29 -6.83
CA TRP A 304 14.33 -1.51 -5.60
C TRP A 304 15.18 -0.24 -5.58
N ASN A 305 16.45 -0.30 -6.02
CA ASN A 305 17.32 0.87 -6.10
C ASN A 305 16.80 1.92 -7.09
N ARG A 306 16.28 1.50 -8.25
CA ARG A 306 15.65 2.39 -9.23
C ARG A 306 14.45 3.12 -8.65
N TRP A 307 13.59 2.39 -7.93
CA TRP A 307 12.45 2.98 -7.24
C TRP A 307 12.86 3.92 -6.12
N ALA A 308 13.85 3.58 -5.31
CA ALA A 308 14.36 4.45 -4.27
C ALA A 308 14.89 5.78 -4.83
N LYS A 309 15.49 5.76 -6.03
CA LYS A 309 15.92 6.97 -6.75
C LYS A 309 14.72 7.77 -7.31
N ALA A 310 13.78 7.11 -7.98
CA ALA A 310 12.64 7.76 -8.64
C ALA A 310 11.58 8.28 -7.64
N ARG A 311 11.38 7.57 -6.54
CA ARG A 311 10.40 7.85 -5.49
C ARG A 311 11.00 7.50 -4.13
N PRO A 312 11.83 8.38 -3.55
CA PRO A 312 12.37 8.16 -2.22
C PRO A 312 11.26 8.17 -1.17
N TYR A 313 11.29 7.19 -0.28
CA TYR A 313 10.43 7.10 0.90
C TYR A 313 11.21 7.49 2.15
N ASP A 314 10.48 7.98 3.15
CA ASP A 314 11.02 8.32 4.48
C ASP A 314 10.58 7.31 5.55
N LEU A 315 9.51 6.56 5.28
CA LEU A 315 9.05 5.45 6.12
C LEU A 315 8.51 4.33 5.24
N ILE A 316 8.80 3.09 5.63
CA ILE A 316 8.19 1.89 5.06
C ILE A 316 7.47 1.15 6.18
N VAL A 317 6.18 0.87 5.97
CA VAL A 317 5.38 0.04 6.86
C VAL A 317 5.12 -1.30 6.17
N LEU A 318 5.39 -2.40 6.87
CA LEU A 318 5.11 -3.75 6.41
C LEU A 318 3.97 -4.33 7.26
N HIS A 319 2.75 -4.29 6.74
CA HIS A 319 1.54 -4.79 7.41
C HIS A 319 1.10 -6.13 6.80
N TYR A 320 1.65 -7.22 7.34
CA TYR A 320 1.36 -8.59 6.91
C TYR A 320 1.22 -9.50 8.13
N GLY A 321 0.70 -10.71 7.91
CA GLY A 321 0.70 -11.78 8.91
C GLY A 321 -0.50 -12.70 8.80
N LEU A 322 -1.65 -12.17 8.37
CA LEU A 322 -2.90 -12.92 8.31
C LEU A 322 -2.87 -14.06 7.28
N ASN A 323 -2.19 -13.86 6.15
CA ASN A 323 -2.01 -14.91 5.13
C ASN A 323 -0.98 -15.98 5.51
N VAL A 324 -0.43 -15.93 6.73
CA VAL A 324 0.56 -16.87 7.26
C VAL A 324 0.08 -17.52 8.57
N ALA A 325 -0.71 -16.78 9.37
CA ALA A 325 -1.24 -17.26 10.62
C ALA A 325 -2.18 -18.47 10.42
N SER A 326 -1.86 -19.56 11.11
CA SER A 326 -2.65 -20.81 11.12
C SER A 326 -2.53 -21.44 12.50
N LYS A 327 -3.60 -22.11 12.96
CA LYS A 327 -3.63 -22.80 14.27
C LYS A 327 -2.75 -24.05 14.26
N GLU A 328 -2.52 -24.59 13.07
CA GLU A 328 -1.77 -25.82 12.80
C GLU A 328 -0.26 -25.55 12.70
N VAL A 329 0.14 -24.30 12.43
CA VAL A 329 1.54 -23.90 12.28
C VAL A 329 2.08 -23.37 13.61
N ILE A 330 3.03 -24.11 14.19
CA ILE A 330 3.68 -23.77 15.46
C ILE A 330 5.05 -23.13 15.22
N ASN A 331 5.72 -23.46 14.11
CA ASN A 331 7.02 -22.91 13.74
C ASN A 331 6.91 -21.98 12.51
N TYR A 332 7.29 -20.71 12.69
CA TYR A 332 7.28 -19.66 11.67
C TYR A 332 8.68 -19.26 11.17
N ASP A 333 9.70 -20.10 11.37
CA ASP A 333 11.08 -19.84 10.97
C ASP A 333 11.18 -19.53 9.47
N TYR A 334 10.49 -20.29 8.62
CA TYR A 334 10.51 -20.03 7.17
C TYR A 334 10.06 -18.60 6.84
N TYR A 335 9.02 -18.11 7.53
CA TYR A 335 8.47 -16.78 7.37
C TYR A 335 9.43 -15.72 7.92
N ASN A 336 9.99 -15.97 9.11
CA ASN A 336 11.00 -15.11 9.73
C ASN A 336 12.23 -14.93 8.81
N HIS A 337 12.77 -16.02 8.28
CA HIS A 337 13.91 -15.98 7.35
C HIS A 337 13.57 -15.24 6.06
N ALA A 338 12.37 -15.44 5.50
CA ALA A 338 11.94 -14.74 4.30
C ALA A 338 11.76 -13.23 4.56
N MET A 339 11.10 -12.83 5.65
CA MET A 339 10.87 -11.42 5.97
C MET A 339 12.15 -10.69 6.39
N LYS A 340 13.09 -11.36 7.06
CA LYS A 340 14.45 -10.83 7.28
C LYS A 340 15.12 -10.44 5.97
N LYS A 341 15.03 -11.28 4.94
CA LYS A 341 15.55 -10.97 3.59
C LYS A 341 14.84 -9.77 2.96
N VAL A 342 13.50 -9.66 3.12
CA VAL A 342 12.74 -8.50 2.64
C VAL A 342 13.25 -7.22 3.30
N VAL A 343 13.33 -7.19 4.63
CA VAL A 343 13.79 -6.02 5.39
C VAL A 343 15.22 -5.64 4.99
N GLN A 344 16.12 -6.62 4.85
CA GLN A 344 17.50 -6.38 4.41
C GLN A 344 17.57 -5.77 2.99
N LYS A 345 16.75 -6.25 2.05
CA LYS A 345 16.67 -5.68 0.69
C LYS A 345 16.18 -4.24 0.70
N LEU A 346 15.15 -3.96 1.49
CA LEU A 346 14.58 -2.62 1.62
C LEU A 346 15.60 -1.65 2.24
N LYS A 347 16.24 -2.04 3.35
CA LYS A 347 17.30 -1.24 3.99
C LYS A 347 18.45 -0.91 3.03
N LYS A 348 18.89 -1.87 2.21
CA LYS A 348 19.94 -1.64 1.19
C LYS A 348 19.56 -0.62 0.11
N SER A 349 18.27 -0.48 -0.17
CA SER A 349 17.76 0.38 -1.26
C SER A 349 17.38 1.76 -0.77
N LEU A 350 16.94 1.86 0.49
CA LEU A 350 16.37 3.07 1.09
C LEU A 350 17.18 3.46 2.34
N PRO A 351 18.47 3.81 2.19
CA PRO A 351 19.32 4.15 3.33
C PRO A 351 18.81 5.42 4.05
N SER A 352 18.03 6.30 3.42
CA SER A 352 17.44 7.45 4.13
C SER A 352 16.36 7.08 5.16
N CYS A 353 15.80 5.86 5.14
CA CYS A 353 14.80 5.39 6.12
C CYS A 353 15.42 4.83 7.42
N GLY A 354 16.67 5.19 7.74
CA GLY A 354 17.35 4.76 8.97
C GLY A 354 18.87 4.95 9.00
N ASP A 355 19.54 5.11 7.85
CA ASP A 355 20.97 5.39 7.73
C ASP A 355 21.21 6.88 7.39
N SER A 356 21.19 7.75 8.39
CA SER A 356 21.57 9.17 8.22
C SER A 356 23.08 9.42 8.17
N HIS A 357 23.93 8.38 8.19
CA HIS A 357 25.40 8.52 8.24
C HIS A 357 26.18 8.18 6.97
N ARG A 358 25.59 8.36 5.79
CA ARG A 358 26.39 8.49 4.55
C ARG A 358 26.01 9.72 3.73
N GLN A 359 26.15 10.91 4.32
CA GLN A 359 26.42 12.10 3.54
C GLN A 359 27.90 12.47 3.58
N ARG A 360 28.50 12.43 2.39
CA ARG A 360 29.58 13.30 1.91
C ARG A 360 30.91 13.26 2.69
N LYS A 361 31.78 12.36 2.25
CA LYS A 361 33.18 12.72 2.00
C LYS A 361 33.45 12.58 0.49
N ARG A 362 33.42 13.72 -0.20
CA ARG A 362 34.33 14.01 -1.32
C ARG A 362 35.55 14.71 -0.70
N PRO A 363 36.77 14.67 -1.27
CA PRO A 363 37.09 14.65 -2.70
C PRO A 363 36.87 13.31 -3.38
#